data_AF-A8W563-F1
#
_entry.id   AF-A8W563-F1
#
_cell.length_a   1.000
_cell.length_b   1.000
_cell.length_c   1.000
_cell.angle_alpha   90.00
_cell.angle_beta   90.00
_cell.angle_gamma   90.00
#
_symmetry.space_group_name_H-M   'P 1'
#
loop_
_entity.id
_entity.type
_entity.pdbx_description
1 polymer ?
#
loop_
_entity_poly.entity_id
_entity_poly.type
_entity_poly.pdbx_seq_one_letter_code
_entity_poly.pdbx_strand_id
1 'polypeptide(L)'
;HLDWTAAFSMRYGNLFYNPFHMLSIAFLYGSAVLFAMHGATILAVSRYGGDRELDQITDIGTAGERSMLFWRWCMGFNASMESIHRWAWWFAV
;
A
#
# COMPACT_ATOMS: atom_id res chain seq x y z
N HIS A 1 19.07 22.23 -2.02
CA HIS A 1 18.69 21.18 -1.07
C HIS A 1 19.17 19.80 -1.52
N LEU A 2 19.17 19.49 -2.83
CA LEU A 2 19.75 18.24 -3.35
C LEU A 2 21.24 18.05 -2.98
N ASP A 3 22.07 19.07 -3.15
CA ASP A 3 23.51 19.01 -2.78
C ASP A 3 23.70 18.72 -1.29
N TRP A 4 22.83 19.28 -0.45
CA TRP A 4 22.84 19.04 0.99
C TRP A 4 22.52 17.57 1.31
N THR A 5 21.52 16.98 0.65
CA THR A 5 21.17 15.56 0.83
C THR A 5 22.33 14.63 0.46
N ALA A 6 22.99 14.91 -0.67
CA ALA A 6 24.16 14.14 -1.10
C ALA A 6 25.34 14.33 -0.14
N ALA A 7 25.64 15.57 0.26
CA ALA A 7 26.69 15.89 1.22
C ALA A 7 26.46 15.24 2.58
N PHE A 8 25.21 15.15 3.05
CA PHE A 8 24.85 14.45 4.28
C PHE A 8 25.23 12.97 4.22
N SER A 9 24.88 12.27 3.12
CA SER A 9 25.28 10.87 2.92
C SER A 9 26.79 10.68 2.90
N MET A 10 27.52 11.55 2.19
CA MET A 10 28.98 11.51 2.14
C MET A 10 29.61 11.76 3.51
N ARG A 11 29.10 12.74 4.27
CA ARG A 11 29.62 13.10 5.60
C ARG A 11 29.50 11.98 6.63
N TYR A 12 28.45 11.16 6.53
CA TYR A 12 28.15 10.05 7.44
C TYR A 12 28.47 8.66 6.85
N GLY A 13 29.28 8.59 5.79
CA GLY A 13 29.85 7.32 5.35
C GLY A 13 28.89 6.42 4.58
N ASN A 14 28.13 6.99 3.64
CA ASN A 14 27.18 6.33 2.74
C ASN A 14 25.90 5.80 3.43
N LEU A 15 24.81 6.56 3.30
CA LEU A 15 23.50 6.22 3.86
C LEU A 15 22.87 4.94 3.31
N PHE A 16 23.36 4.36 2.22
CA PHE A 16 22.87 3.05 1.78
C PHE A 16 23.09 1.96 2.83
N TYR A 17 24.06 2.11 3.74
CA TYR A 17 24.33 1.16 4.82
C TYR A 17 23.65 1.51 6.15
N ASN A 18 22.85 2.58 6.20
CA ASN A 18 22.04 2.88 7.37
C ASN A 18 20.74 2.03 7.34
N PRO A 19 20.48 1.18 8.35
CA PRO A 19 19.33 0.29 8.34
C PRO A 19 17.98 1.03 8.36
N PHE A 20 17.88 2.21 8.99
CA PHE A 20 16.64 3.00 8.97
C PHE A 20 16.40 3.68 7.63
N HIS A 21 17.47 4.07 6.92
CA HIS A 21 17.36 4.58 5.55
C HIS A 21 16.90 3.46 4.59
N MET A 22 17.40 2.24 4.77
CA MET A 22 16.89 1.07 4.03
C MET A 22 15.40 0.81 4.29
N LEU A 23 14.96 0.85 5.56
CA LEU A 23 13.56 0.70 5.93
C LEU A 23 12.70 1.81 5.29
N SER A 24 13.16 3.05 5.30
CA SER A 24 12.46 4.17 4.66
C SER A 24 12.28 3.95 3.15
N ILE A 25 13.31 3.45 2.45
CA ILE A 25 13.19 3.08 1.03
C ILE A 25 12.19 1.93 0.83
N ALA A 26 12.22 0.92 1.69
CA ALA A 26 11.28 -0.20 1.61
C ALA A 26 9.83 0.25 1.77
N PHE A 27 9.54 1.14 2.72
CA PHE A 27 8.20 1.72 2.91
C PHE A 27 7.78 2.66 1.79
N LEU A 28 8.72 3.44 1.23
CA LEU A 28 8.47 4.28 0.06
C LEU A 28 8.05 3.45 -1.16
N TYR A 29 8.81 2.40 -1.50
CA TYR A 29 8.44 1.48 -2.58
C TYR A 29 7.18 0.69 -2.25
N GLY A 30 7.04 0.24 -0.99
CA GLY A 30 5.86 -0.47 -0.50
C GLY A 30 4.58 0.35 -0.63
N SER A 31 4.64 1.67 -0.39
CA SER A 31 3.49 2.57 -0.57
C SER A 31 3.05 2.64 -2.03
N ALA A 32 4.00 2.78 -2.96
CA ALA A 32 3.69 2.80 -4.39
C ALA A 32 3.08 1.46 -4.84
N VAL A 33 3.64 0.33 -4.39
CA VAL A 33 3.12 -1.01 -4.69
C VAL A 33 1.71 -1.19 -4.12
N LEU A 34 1.50 -0.88 -2.84
CA LEU A 34 0.19 -1.05 -2.19
C LEU A 34 -0.88 -0.16 -2.82
N PHE A 35 -0.57 1.08 -3.16
CA PHE A 35 -1.55 1.97 -3.79
C PHE A 35 -1.85 1.51 -5.23
N ALA A 36 -0.85 1.06 -5.99
CA ALA A 36 -1.09 0.48 -7.31
C ALA A 36 -2.01 -0.75 -7.22
N MET A 37 -1.76 -1.67 -6.28
CA MET A 37 -2.59 -2.85 -6.03
C MET A 37 -4.02 -2.46 -5.62
N HIS A 38 -4.16 -1.58 -4.64
CA HIS A 38 -5.44 -1.14 -4.11
C HIS A 38 -6.26 -0.39 -5.17
N GLY A 39 -5.69 0.64 -5.80
CA GLY A 39 -6.36 1.45 -6.81
C GLY A 39 -6.81 0.60 -8.01
N ALA A 40 -5.97 -0.31 -8.49
CA ALA A 40 -6.35 -1.24 -9.56
C ALA A 40 -7.48 -2.19 -9.13
N THR A 41 -7.46 -2.66 -7.88
CA THR A 41 -8.50 -3.54 -7.33
C THR A 41 -9.85 -2.82 -7.30
N ILE A 42 -9.90 -1.60 -6.74
CA ILE A 42 -11.14 -0.82 -6.63
C ILE A 42 -11.72 -0.50 -8.02
N LEU A 43 -10.87 -0.09 -8.98
CA LEU A 43 -11.31 0.12 -10.35
C LEU A 43 -11.84 -1.17 -11.00
N ALA A 44 -11.22 -2.33 -10.75
CA ALA A 44 -11.67 -3.60 -11.30
C ALA A 44 -13.05 -4.03 -10.78
N VAL A 45 -13.36 -3.73 -9.51
CA VAL A 45 -14.65 -4.02 -8.87
C VAL A 45 -15.64 -2.85 -8.88
N SER A 46 -15.28 -1.71 -9.49
CA SER A 46 -16.17 -0.53 -9.61
C SER A 46 -17.50 -0.84 -10.29
N ARG A 47 -17.51 -1.79 -11.24
CA ARG A 47 -18.75 -2.28 -11.88
C ARG A 47 -19.78 -2.89 -10.91
N TYR A 48 -19.34 -3.21 -9.69
CA TYR A 48 -20.15 -3.73 -8.59
C TYR A 48 -20.32 -2.70 -7.46
N GLY A 49 -19.91 -1.43 -7.69
CA GLY A 49 -19.94 -0.36 -6.69
C GLY A 49 -18.84 -0.44 -5.62
N GLY A 50 -17.70 -1.07 -5.92
CA GLY A 50 -16.62 -1.25 -4.94
C GLY A 50 -15.93 0.04 -4.48
N ASP A 51 -16.10 1.14 -5.20
CA ASP A 51 -15.65 2.48 -4.81
C ASP A 51 -16.47 3.09 -3.67
N ARG A 52 -17.66 2.55 -3.38
CA ARG A 52 -18.48 2.91 -2.20
C ARG A 52 -17.97 2.17 -0.95
N GLU A 53 -16.72 2.41 -0.61
CA GLU A 53 -15.98 1.59 0.36
C GLU A 53 -16.62 1.61 1.77
N LEU A 54 -17.18 2.74 2.22
CA LEU A 54 -17.87 2.81 3.51
C LEU A 54 -19.05 1.84 3.58
N ASP A 55 -19.84 1.75 2.52
CA ASP A 55 -20.97 0.81 2.44
C ASP A 55 -20.45 -0.64 2.47
N GLN A 56 -19.38 -0.94 1.71
CA GLN A 56 -18.75 -2.27 1.68
C GLN A 56 -18.09 -2.66 3.01
N ILE A 57 -17.68 -1.70 3.83
CA ILE A 57 -17.15 -1.93 5.18
C ILE A 57 -18.29 -2.33 6.13
N THR A 58 -19.44 -1.65 6.06
CA THR A 58 -20.57 -1.90 6.96
C THR A 58 -21.46 -3.07 6.54
N ASP A 59 -21.65 -3.26 5.24
CA ASP A 59 -22.49 -4.30 4.64
C ASP A 59 -21.81 -4.83 3.36
N ILE A 60 -21.10 -5.95 3.51
CA ILE A 60 -20.23 -6.46 2.46
C ILE A 60 -21.03 -6.95 1.25
N GLY A 61 -20.73 -6.39 0.08
CA GLY A 61 -21.29 -6.83 -1.19
C GLY A 61 -20.32 -7.69 -2.01
N THR A 62 -20.76 -8.09 -3.20
CA THR A 62 -19.93 -8.90 -4.12
C THR A 62 -18.65 -8.16 -4.57
N ALA A 63 -18.61 -6.82 -4.50
CA ALA A 63 -17.40 -6.05 -4.75
C ALA A 63 -16.32 -6.35 -3.70
N GLY A 64 -16.69 -6.26 -2.41
CA GLY A 64 -15.85 -6.64 -1.29
C GLY A 64 -15.41 -8.11 -1.36
N GLU A 65 -16.34 -9.05 -1.58
CA GLU A 65 -15.99 -10.47 -1.67
C GLU A 65 -15.02 -10.80 -2.82
N ARG A 66 -15.23 -10.24 -4.02
CA ARG A 66 -14.38 -10.51 -5.20
C ARG A 66 -12.99 -9.90 -5.05
N SER A 67 -12.89 -8.69 -4.50
CA SER A 67 -11.59 -8.06 -4.23
C SER A 67 -10.78 -8.89 -3.22
N MET A 68 -11.43 -9.40 -2.17
CA MET A 68 -10.82 -10.28 -1.18
C MET A 68 -10.37 -11.61 -1.80
N LEU A 69 -11.24 -12.28 -2.57
CA LEU A 69 -10.95 -13.57 -3.19
C LEU A 69 -9.82 -13.48 -4.23
N PHE A 70 -9.77 -12.41 -5.03
CA PHE A 70 -8.69 -12.19 -5.98
C PHE A 70 -7.32 -12.28 -5.32
N TRP A 71 -7.12 -11.54 -4.22
CA TRP A 71 -5.84 -11.53 -3.50
C TRP A 71 -5.58 -12.84 -2.76
N ARG A 72 -6.62 -13.44 -2.16
CA ARG A 72 -6.47 -14.73 -1.49
C ARG A 72 -6.00 -15.83 -2.46
N TRP A 73 -6.53 -15.86 -3.68
CA TRP A 73 -6.10 -16.81 -4.70
C TRP A 73 -4.74 -16.46 -5.32
N CYS A 74 -4.40 -15.17 -5.40
CA CYS A 74 -3.13 -14.72 -5.96
C CYS A 74 -1.93 -14.95 -5.02
N MET A 75 -2.06 -14.64 -3.72
CA MET A 75 -0.95 -14.63 -2.77
C MET A 75 -1.22 -15.36 -1.44
N GLY A 76 -2.33 -16.10 -1.33
CA GLY A 76 -2.63 -16.98 -0.19
C GLY A 76 -3.30 -16.30 1.01
N PHE A 77 -3.38 -14.97 1.03
CA PHE A 77 -4.09 -14.18 2.06
C PHE A 77 -4.71 -12.91 1.44
N ASN A 78 -5.58 -12.22 2.20
CA ASN A 78 -6.22 -10.99 1.75
C ASN A 78 -6.51 -10.04 2.92
N ALA A 79 -6.78 -8.77 2.60
CA ALA A 79 -7.30 -7.75 3.53
C ALA A 79 -8.84 -7.68 3.46
N SER A 80 -9.48 -6.98 4.39
CA SER A 80 -10.89 -6.53 4.29
C SER A 80 -10.94 -5.13 3.68
N MET A 81 -12.15 -4.65 3.34
CA MET A 81 -12.32 -3.29 2.81
C MET A 81 -11.94 -2.20 3.80
N GLU A 82 -11.92 -2.47 5.11
CA GLU A 82 -11.42 -1.51 6.08
C GLU A 82 -9.91 -1.69 6.34
N SER A 83 -9.44 -2.95 6.43
CA SER A 83 -8.07 -3.19 6.87
C SER A 83 -7.05 -2.83 5.80
N ILE A 84 -7.39 -2.84 4.51
CA ILE A 84 -6.48 -2.39 3.44
C ILE A 84 -6.08 -0.92 3.61
N HIS A 85 -6.97 -0.05 4.10
CA HIS A 85 -6.65 1.35 4.39
C HIS A 85 -5.75 1.49 5.62
N ARG A 86 -5.83 0.56 6.58
CA ARG A 86 -4.87 0.50 7.71
C ARG A 86 -3.48 0.09 7.22
N TRP A 87 -3.38 -0.90 6.34
CA TRP A 87 -2.12 -1.28 5.69
C TRP A 87 -1.52 -0.11 4.91
N ALA A 88 -2.33 0.55 4.07
CA ALA A 88 -1.89 1.71 3.30
C ALA A 88 -1.38 2.85 4.20
N TRP A 89 -2.10 3.15 5.29
CA TRP A 89 -1.72 4.20 6.23
C TRP A 89 -0.39 3.89 6.93
N TRP A 90 -0.21 2.68 7.47
CA TRP A 90 1.02 2.27 8.16
C TRP A 90 2.23 2.08 7.25
N PHE A 91 2.03 1.90 5.94
CA PHE A 91 3.14 1.90 4.98
C PHE A 91 3.61 3.31 4.63
N ALA A 92 2.77 4.33 4.83
CA ALA A 92 3.04 5.70 4.44
C ALA A 92 3.60 6.57 5.58
N VAL A 93 3.20 6.30 6.83
CA VAL A 93 3.65 7.02 8.05
C VAL A 93 4.96 6.44 8.58
#